data_AF-A0A6D2KSE3-F1
#
_entry.id   AF-A0A6D2KSE3-F1
#
_cell.length_a   1.000
_cell.length_b   1.000
_cell.length_c   1.000
_cell.angle_alpha   90.00
_cell.angle_beta   90.00
_cell.angle_gamma   90.00
#
_symmetry.space_group_name_H-M   'P 1'
#
loop_
_entity.id
_entity.type
_entity.pdbx_description
1 polymer ?
#
loop_
_entity_poly.entity_id
_entity_poly.type
_entity_poly.pdbx_seq_one_letter_code
_entity_poly.pdbx_strand_id
1 'polypeptide(L)'
;MSSVAKNSKAAPELVNSKTSVLWDMDTCPVPDGYDARRVRPSIESALKNLGYLGPVTISAMGNLAKTPAHVLQGLSSSGIAATHSSRVGHHIFCDCITFKSNNPPPATIMIISDKVESDLTIQLSRNQQFESGYNLVVASNDNIWKWTPLYTTANWLWKTILTDDQQETRRSVLQKCSQSGESASLFCESCRFTASSVTNFT
;
A
#
# COMPACT_ATOMS: atom_id res chain seq x y z
N MET A 1 17.39 -20.82 10.32
CA MET A 1 17.76 -19.80 9.30
C MET A 1 16.57 -19.63 8.38
N SER A 2 15.81 -18.55 8.54
CA SER A 2 14.70 -18.23 7.63
C SER A 2 15.32 -17.64 6.36
N SER A 3 15.22 -18.36 5.23
CA SER A 3 15.57 -17.78 3.94
C SER A 3 14.50 -16.75 3.59
N VAL A 4 14.87 -15.48 3.53
CA VAL A 4 14.00 -14.46 2.91
C VAL A 4 13.74 -14.92 1.48
N ALA A 5 12.49 -15.28 1.18
CA ALA A 5 12.11 -15.66 -0.17
C ALA A 5 12.46 -14.49 -1.11
N LYS A 6 13.24 -14.78 -2.16
CA LYS A 6 13.67 -13.76 -3.11
C LYS A 6 12.44 -13.27 -3.89
N ASN A 7 12.27 -11.95 -3.98
CA ASN A 7 11.20 -11.34 -4.76
C ASN A 7 11.24 -11.82 -6.21
N SER A 8 10.11 -12.30 -6.69
CA SER A 8 9.94 -12.81 -8.05
C SER A 8 9.39 -11.71 -8.97
N LYS A 9 9.75 -11.77 -10.26
CA LYS A 9 9.17 -10.86 -11.25
C LYS A 9 7.69 -11.19 -11.48
N ALA A 10 6.93 -10.17 -11.84
CA ALA A 10 5.54 -10.30 -12.26
C ALA A 10 5.43 -11.30 -13.43
N ALA A 11 4.43 -12.19 -13.35
CA ALA A 11 4.05 -13.05 -14.47
C ALA A 11 3.53 -12.19 -15.64
N PRO A 12 3.63 -12.66 -16.90
CA PRO A 12 3.25 -11.88 -18.08
C PRO A 12 1.84 -11.26 -18.01
N GLU A 13 0.87 -12.01 -17.47
CA GLU A 13 -0.51 -11.59 -17.29
C GLU A 13 -0.72 -10.50 -16.22
N LEU A 14 0.27 -10.30 -15.34
CA LEU A 14 0.25 -9.29 -14.27
C LEU A 14 0.96 -7.99 -14.65
N VAL A 15 1.71 -7.94 -15.75
CA VAL A 15 2.57 -6.79 -16.09
C VAL A 15 1.77 -5.50 -16.20
N ASN A 16 0.63 -5.52 -16.89
CA ASN A 16 -0.23 -4.34 -17.07
C ASN A 16 -1.51 -4.40 -16.23
N SER A 17 -1.63 -5.38 -15.32
CA SER A 17 -2.81 -5.49 -14.47
C SER A 17 -2.79 -4.43 -13.36
N LYS A 18 -3.99 -4.10 -12.87
CA LYS A 18 -4.11 -3.12 -11.78
C LYS A 18 -3.56 -3.69 -10.48
N THR A 19 -2.92 -2.81 -9.71
CA THR A 19 -2.47 -3.12 -8.35
C THR A 19 -3.21 -2.26 -7.34
N SER A 20 -3.82 -2.90 -6.34
CA SER A 20 -4.36 -2.21 -5.16
C SER A 20 -3.38 -2.33 -4.00
N VAL A 21 -2.96 -1.22 -3.42
CA VAL A 21 -2.11 -1.16 -2.24
C VAL A 21 -2.96 -0.79 -1.04
N LEU A 22 -3.02 -1.69 -0.06
CA LEU A 22 -3.75 -1.52 1.19
C LEU A 22 -2.74 -1.39 2.32
N TRP A 23 -2.66 -0.22 2.92
CA TRP A 23 -1.57 0.17 3.81
C TRP A 23 -2.04 0.46 5.23
N ASP A 24 -1.59 -0.35 6.17
CA ASP A 24 -1.77 -0.17 7.60
C ASP A 24 -0.70 0.77 8.17
N MET A 25 -1.06 2.04 8.35
CA MET A 25 -0.18 3.06 8.92
C MET A 25 0.05 2.89 10.42
N ASP A 26 -0.80 2.15 11.13
CA ASP A 26 -0.63 1.92 12.57
C ASP A 26 0.58 1.00 12.84
N THR A 27 0.84 0.06 11.93
CA THR A 27 2.00 -0.85 12.04
C THR A 27 3.15 -0.46 11.15
N CYS A 28 2.89 0.07 9.95
CA CYS A 28 3.91 0.53 9.01
C CYS A 28 3.82 2.05 8.78
N PRO A 29 4.08 2.90 9.79
CA PRO A 29 3.97 4.34 9.62
C PRO A 29 5.03 4.90 8.65
N VAL A 30 4.82 6.14 8.20
CA VAL A 30 5.89 6.92 7.55
C VAL A 30 7.00 7.16 8.58
N PRO A 31 8.26 6.82 8.28
CA PRO A 31 9.37 7.08 9.20
C PRO A 31 9.58 8.56 9.46
N ASP A 32 10.02 8.90 10.66
CA ASP A 32 10.35 10.28 11.03
C ASP A 32 11.35 10.91 10.07
N GLY A 33 11.06 12.13 9.63
CA GLY A 33 11.89 12.88 8.67
C GLY A 33 11.76 12.42 7.22
N TYR A 34 10.97 11.38 6.91
CA TYR A 34 10.68 11.00 5.53
C TYR A 34 9.61 11.92 4.92
N ASP A 35 9.84 12.39 3.69
CA ASP A 35 8.84 13.18 2.98
C ASP A 35 7.67 12.28 2.54
N ALA A 36 6.51 12.43 3.19
CA ALA A 36 5.32 11.65 2.90
C ALA A 36 4.87 11.71 1.43
N ARG A 37 5.21 12.78 0.69
CA ARG A 37 4.92 12.90 -0.75
C ARG A 37 5.66 11.87 -1.60
N ARG A 38 6.75 11.30 -1.07
CA ARG A 38 7.56 10.28 -1.75
C ARG A 38 7.07 8.86 -1.52
N VAL A 39 6.10 8.64 -0.64
CA VAL A 39 5.57 7.29 -0.35
C VAL A 39 5.00 6.63 -1.61
N ARG A 40 4.13 7.33 -2.36
CA ARG A 40 3.58 6.80 -3.63
C ARG A 40 4.68 6.47 -4.64
N PRO A 41 5.58 7.42 -5.02
CA PRO A 41 6.68 7.12 -5.94
C PRO A 41 7.55 5.93 -5.50
N SER A 42 7.85 5.80 -4.21
CA SER A 42 8.61 4.68 -3.67
C SER A 42 7.91 3.34 -3.87
N ILE A 43 6.61 3.26 -3.55
CA ILE A 43 5.82 2.03 -3.72
C ILE A 43 5.71 1.68 -5.21
N GLU A 44 5.37 2.65 -6.06
CA GLU A 44 5.26 2.46 -7.51
C GLU A 44 6.59 2.01 -8.13
N SER A 45 7.73 2.57 -7.67
CA SER A 45 9.07 2.14 -8.10
C SER A 45 9.39 0.71 -7.67
N ALA A 46 9.10 0.33 -6.42
CA ALA A 46 9.32 -1.03 -5.94
C ALA A 46 8.51 -2.07 -6.75
N LEU A 47 7.25 -1.75 -7.06
CA LEU A 47 6.38 -2.57 -7.92
C LEU A 47 6.93 -2.65 -9.35
N LYS A 48 7.30 -1.51 -9.93
CA LYS A 48 7.87 -1.42 -11.28
C LYS A 48 9.14 -2.23 -11.43
N ASN A 49 10.01 -2.25 -10.42
CA ASN A 49 11.26 -3.01 -10.42
C ASN A 49 11.03 -4.54 -10.51
N LEU A 50 9.86 -5.01 -10.10
CA LEU A 50 9.44 -6.40 -10.31
C LEU A 50 8.59 -6.62 -11.56
N GLY A 51 8.30 -5.57 -12.33
CA GLY A 51 7.54 -5.68 -13.59
C GLY A 51 6.04 -5.47 -13.46
N TYR A 52 5.54 -4.98 -12.32
CA TYR A 52 4.17 -4.50 -12.18
C TYR A 52 4.10 -3.07 -12.72
N LEU A 53 3.66 -2.91 -13.96
CA LEU A 53 3.64 -1.64 -14.71
C LEU A 53 2.23 -1.06 -14.88
N GLY A 54 1.19 -1.79 -14.46
CA GLY A 54 -0.18 -1.31 -14.52
C GLY A 54 -0.51 -0.23 -13.49
N PRO A 55 -1.74 0.32 -13.54
CA PRO A 55 -2.16 1.39 -12.62
C PRO A 55 -2.14 0.95 -11.14
N VAL A 56 -1.71 1.87 -10.26
CA VAL A 56 -1.59 1.63 -8.82
C VAL A 56 -2.53 2.55 -8.04
N THR A 57 -3.46 1.95 -7.30
CA THR A 57 -4.30 2.64 -6.31
C THR A 57 -3.73 2.39 -4.92
N ILE A 58 -3.65 3.42 -4.07
CA ILE A 58 -3.11 3.32 -2.72
C ILE A 58 -4.14 3.85 -1.72
N SER A 59 -4.58 2.99 -0.82
CA SER A 59 -5.45 3.31 0.32
C SER A 59 -4.66 3.11 1.61
N ALA A 60 -4.55 4.17 2.41
CA ALA A 60 -3.93 4.16 3.73
C ALA A 60 -5.00 4.10 4.82
N MET A 61 -4.77 3.32 5.87
CA MET A 61 -5.67 3.16 7.00
C MET A 61 -4.90 3.23 8.31
N GLY A 62 -5.51 3.86 9.31
CA GLY A 62 -4.95 3.89 10.66
C GLY A 62 -5.62 4.93 11.53
N ASN A 63 -5.09 5.12 12.74
CA ASN A 63 -5.54 6.20 13.61
C ASN A 63 -4.93 7.53 13.16
N LEU A 64 -5.63 8.23 12.26
CA LEU A 64 -5.17 9.53 11.73
C LEU A 64 -4.97 10.60 12.81
N ALA A 65 -5.61 10.49 13.98
CA ALA A 65 -5.39 11.43 15.08
C ALA A 65 -4.00 11.28 15.72
N LYS A 66 -3.33 10.14 15.50
CA LYS A 66 -1.94 9.89 15.89
C LYS A 66 -0.93 10.20 14.78
N THR A 67 -1.40 10.57 13.58
CA THR A 67 -0.55 10.89 12.45
C THR A 67 -0.33 12.40 12.37
N PRO A 68 0.93 12.88 12.25
CA PRO A 68 1.19 14.31 12.10
C PRO A 68 0.48 14.91 10.88
N ALA A 69 -0.10 16.12 11.02
CA ALA A 69 -0.87 16.76 9.96
C ALA A 69 -0.07 16.94 8.66
N HIS A 70 1.23 17.25 8.75
CA HIS A 70 2.10 17.39 7.57
C HIS A 70 2.29 16.07 6.81
N VAL A 71 2.26 14.92 7.50
CA VAL A 71 2.30 13.60 6.87
C VAL A 71 0.99 13.37 6.12
N LEU A 72 -0.17 13.59 6.76
CA LEU A 72 -1.48 13.45 6.11
C LEU A 72 -1.62 14.36 4.88
N GLN A 73 -1.10 15.59 4.97
CA GLN A 73 -1.07 16.53 3.85
C GLN A 73 -0.19 16.03 2.71
N GLY A 74 1.00 15.51 3.01
CA GLY A 74 1.89 14.92 2.02
C GLY A 74 1.24 13.72 1.31
N LEU A 75 0.60 12.83 2.06
CA LEU A 75 -0.15 11.69 1.50
C LEU A 75 -1.30 12.15 0.60
N SER A 76 -2.15 13.05 1.08
CA SER A 76 -3.29 13.59 0.30
C SER A 76 -2.83 14.30 -0.98
N SER A 77 -1.76 15.11 -0.90
CA SER A 77 -1.21 15.83 -2.07
C SER A 77 -0.55 14.91 -3.12
N SER A 78 -0.17 13.70 -2.72
CA SER A 78 0.33 12.65 -3.62
C SER A 78 -0.78 11.70 -4.07
N GLY A 79 -2.04 12.03 -3.81
CA GLY A 79 -3.19 11.24 -4.25
C GLY A 79 -3.38 9.94 -3.46
N ILE A 80 -2.82 9.81 -2.25
CA ILE A 80 -3.07 8.67 -1.35
C ILE A 80 -4.29 9.01 -0.49
N ALA A 81 -5.36 8.23 -0.61
CA ALA A 81 -6.53 8.35 0.25
C ALA A 81 -6.21 7.77 1.63
N ALA A 82 -6.64 8.45 2.70
CA ALA A 82 -6.42 7.98 4.06
C ALA A 82 -7.73 7.85 4.84
N THR A 83 -7.91 6.70 5.50
CA THR A 83 -9.10 6.36 6.28
C THR A 83 -8.74 6.25 7.77
N HIS A 84 -9.42 7.05 8.59
CA HIS A 84 -9.39 6.93 10.04
C HIS A 84 -10.20 5.71 10.49
N SER A 85 -9.50 4.74 11.06
CA SER A 85 -10.10 3.55 11.66
C SER A 85 -9.26 3.02 12.82
N SER A 86 -9.94 2.47 13.83
CA SER A 86 -9.32 1.68 14.90
C SER A 86 -9.29 0.18 14.60
N ARG A 87 -9.85 -0.25 13.45
CA ARG A 87 -10.00 -1.64 13.03
C ARG A 87 -9.42 -1.86 11.63
N VAL A 88 -8.14 -1.50 11.44
CA VAL A 88 -7.46 -1.52 10.12
C VAL A 88 -7.63 -2.85 9.38
N GLY A 89 -7.48 -4.01 10.03
CA GLY A 89 -7.64 -5.31 9.38
C GLY A 89 -9.06 -5.54 8.81
N HIS A 90 -10.09 -4.99 9.44
CA HIS A 90 -11.45 -5.03 8.90
C HIS A 90 -11.59 -4.17 7.64
N HIS A 91 -10.97 -2.98 7.62
CA HIS A 91 -10.94 -2.12 6.43
C HIS A 91 -10.18 -2.74 5.27
N ILE A 92 -9.02 -3.34 5.52
CA ILE A 92 -8.28 -4.08 4.49
C ILE A 92 -9.18 -5.15 3.85
N PHE A 93 -9.96 -5.87 4.66
CA PHE A 93 -10.91 -6.85 4.14
C PHE A 93 -12.03 -6.21 3.29
N CYS A 94 -12.65 -5.12 3.76
CA CYS A 94 -13.68 -4.41 3.01
C CYS A 94 -13.15 -3.85 1.69
N ASP A 95 -11.98 -3.21 1.71
CA ASP A 95 -11.33 -2.65 0.51
C ASP A 95 -10.94 -3.75 -0.49
N CYS A 96 -10.51 -4.92 -0.02
CA CYS A 96 -10.35 -6.09 -0.88
C CYS A 96 -11.66 -6.44 -1.60
N ILE A 97 -12.80 -6.52 -0.89
CA ILE A 97 -14.10 -6.79 -1.51
C ILE A 97 -14.47 -5.71 -2.54
N THR A 98 -14.32 -4.44 -2.19
CA THR A 98 -14.61 -3.32 -3.10
C THR A 98 -13.73 -3.34 -4.34
N PHE A 99 -12.44 -3.64 -4.19
CA PHE A 99 -11.53 -3.77 -5.32
C PHE A 99 -11.96 -4.89 -6.27
N LYS A 100 -12.34 -6.06 -5.74
CA LYS A 100 -12.77 -7.23 -6.52
C LYS A 100 -13.97 -6.93 -7.41
N SER A 101 -14.95 -6.20 -6.89
CA SER A 101 -16.17 -5.88 -7.62
C SER A 101 -15.90 -5.13 -8.94
N ASN A 102 -14.78 -4.43 -9.04
CA ASN A 102 -14.44 -3.60 -10.20
C ASN A 102 -13.23 -4.11 -11.00
N ASN A 103 -12.49 -5.10 -10.49
CA ASN A 103 -11.19 -5.50 -11.03
C ASN A 103 -11.01 -7.02 -10.96
N PRO A 104 -11.65 -7.80 -11.84
CA PRO A 104 -11.46 -9.25 -11.86
C PRO A 104 -9.99 -9.61 -12.15
N PRO A 105 -9.53 -10.80 -11.73
CA PRO A 105 -8.19 -11.28 -12.04
C PRO A 105 -7.95 -11.40 -13.56
N PRO A 106 -6.70 -11.25 -14.04
CA PRO A 106 -5.47 -11.09 -13.26
C PRO A 106 -5.35 -9.68 -12.66
N ALA A 107 -5.02 -9.59 -11.38
CA ALA A 107 -4.78 -8.35 -10.65
C ALA A 107 -3.92 -8.61 -9.41
N THR A 108 -3.24 -7.59 -8.92
CA THR A 108 -2.37 -7.69 -7.74
C THR A 108 -2.95 -6.93 -6.57
N ILE A 109 -2.85 -7.51 -5.37
CA ILE A 109 -3.10 -6.82 -4.11
C ILE A 109 -1.78 -6.78 -3.33
N MET A 110 -1.34 -5.58 -2.99
CA MET A 110 -0.21 -5.34 -2.11
C MET A 110 -0.72 -4.99 -0.71
N ILE A 111 -0.26 -5.73 0.31
CA ILE A 111 -0.57 -5.44 1.71
C ILE A 111 0.68 -4.90 2.42
N ILE A 112 0.59 -3.73 3.02
CA ILE A 112 1.66 -3.14 3.83
C ILE A 112 1.21 -3.16 5.29
N SER A 113 1.65 -4.15 6.07
CA SER A 113 1.26 -4.32 7.49
C SER A 113 2.13 -5.36 8.19
N ASP A 114 2.43 -5.16 9.48
CA ASP A 114 3.05 -6.20 10.32
C ASP A 114 2.06 -7.28 10.79
N LYS A 115 0.77 -7.09 10.51
CA LYS A 115 -0.31 -8.00 10.94
C LYS A 115 -0.75 -8.97 9.84
N VAL A 116 -0.02 -9.05 8.72
CA VAL A 116 -0.33 -10.00 7.65
C VAL A 116 -0.36 -11.43 8.19
N GLU A 117 0.71 -11.83 8.89
CA GLU A 117 0.84 -13.19 9.42
C GLU A 117 -0.25 -13.49 10.46
N SER A 118 -0.41 -12.60 11.46
CA SER A 118 -1.27 -12.84 12.63
C SER A 118 -2.77 -12.70 12.35
N ASP A 119 -3.16 -11.73 11.51
CA ASP A 119 -4.56 -11.29 11.43
C ASP A 119 -5.17 -11.52 10.03
N LEU A 120 -4.36 -11.52 8.97
CA LEU A 120 -4.86 -11.48 7.59
C LEU A 120 -4.63 -12.78 6.80
N THR A 121 -3.66 -13.61 7.20
CA THR A 121 -3.24 -14.83 6.49
C THR A 121 -4.40 -15.71 6.00
N ILE A 122 -5.34 -16.04 6.89
CA ILE A 122 -6.44 -16.97 6.56
C ILE A 122 -7.37 -16.34 5.52
N GLN A 123 -7.71 -15.07 5.69
CA GLN A 123 -8.62 -14.35 4.79
C GLN A 123 -7.98 -14.13 3.42
N LEU A 124 -6.69 -13.76 3.39
CA LEU A 124 -5.95 -13.54 2.15
C LEU A 124 -5.74 -14.85 1.38
N SER A 125 -5.27 -15.91 2.06
CA SER A 125 -5.00 -17.19 1.41
C SER A 125 -6.28 -17.86 0.87
N ARG A 126 -7.38 -17.84 1.63
CA ARG A 126 -8.64 -18.42 1.19
C ARG A 126 -9.36 -17.55 0.16
N ASN A 127 -9.68 -16.31 0.51
CA ASN A 127 -10.66 -15.54 -0.26
C ASN A 127 -10.03 -14.78 -1.44
N GLN A 128 -8.74 -14.44 -1.35
CA GLN A 128 -8.06 -13.66 -2.38
C GLN A 128 -7.26 -14.59 -3.30
N GLN A 129 -6.45 -15.46 -2.71
CA GLN A 129 -5.57 -16.34 -3.49
C GLN A 129 -6.31 -17.59 -4.00
N PHE A 130 -6.90 -18.40 -3.12
CA PHE A 130 -7.49 -19.69 -3.52
C PHE A 130 -8.81 -19.54 -4.28
N GLU A 131 -9.77 -18.82 -3.71
CA GLU A 131 -11.11 -18.68 -4.30
C GLU A 131 -11.15 -17.71 -5.48
N SER A 132 -10.26 -16.71 -5.49
CA SER A 132 -10.32 -15.62 -6.46
C SER A 132 -9.09 -15.45 -7.32
N GLY A 133 -7.96 -16.12 -7.06
CA GLY A 133 -6.80 -16.09 -7.95
C GLY A 133 -6.06 -14.75 -8.06
N TYR A 134 -6.14 -13.87 -7.05
CA TYR A 134 -5.34 -12.65 -7.02
C TYR A 134 -3.87 -12.96 -6.70
N ASN A 135 -2.96 -12.21 -7.34
CA ASN A 135 -1.57 -12.20 -6.95
C ASN A 135 -1.38 -11.35 -5.69
N LEU A 136 -0.61 -11.86 -4.72
CA LEU A 136 -0.33 -11.17 -3.47
C LEU A 136 1.15 -10.81 -3.37
N VAL A 137 1.40 -9.56 -2.99
CA VAL A 137 2.72 -9.07 -2.61
C VAL A 137 2.59 -8.30 -1.30
N VAL A 138 3.66 -8.20 -0.52
CA VAL A 138 3.56 -7.70 0.86
C VAL A 138 4.76 -6.87 1.26
N ALA A 139 4.55 -5.94 2.18
CA ALA A 139 5.64 -5.27 2.88
C ALA A 139 5.35 -5.17 4.38
N SER A 140 6.38 -5.33 5.20
CA SER A 140 6.31 -5.29 6.66
C SER A 140 7.62 -4.77 7.23
N ASN A 141 7.65 -4.34 8.50
CA ASN A 141 8.88 -3.95 9.17
C ASN A 141 9.78 -5.16 9.47
N ASP A 142 9.19 -6.35 9.63
CA ASP A 142 9.89 -7.61 9.84
C ASP A 142 9.49 -8.65 8.79
N ASN A 143 10.47 -9.38 8.26
CA ASN A 143 10.28 -10.41 7.23
C ASN A 143 10.30 -11.85 7.80
N ILE A 144 10.06 -12.00 9.09
CA ILE A 144 10.09 -13.30 9.77
C ILE A 144 8.72 -13.95 9.70
N TRP A 145 8.46 -14.66 8.60
CA TRP A 145 7.20 -15.40 8.44
C TRP A 145 7.41 -16.83 8.92
N LYS A 146 6.57 -17.33 9.84
CA LYS A 146 6.56 -18.76 10.21
C LYS A 146 5.42 -19.43 9.43
N TRP A 147 5.75 -20.54 8.75
CA TRP A 147 4.81 -21.52 8.15
C TRP A 147 3.39 -20.98 7.90
N THR A 148 3.25 -20.13 6.89
CA THR A 148 1.95 -19.57 6.50
C THR A 148 1.43 -20.24 5.22
N PRO A 149 0.11 -20.51 5.11
CA PRO A 149 -0.50 -20.93 3.84
C PRO A 149 -0.53 -19.82 2.79
N LEU A 150 -0.11 -18.61 3.14
CA LEU A 150 -0.10 -17.46 2.24
C LEU A 150 1.08 -17.53 1.28
N TYR A 151 0.80 -17.60 -0.01
CA TYR A 151 1.81 -17.46 -1.04
C TYR A 151 1.92 -15.99 -1.45
N THR A 152 3.14 -15.47 -1.48
CA THR A 152 3.43 -14.12 -1.95
C THR A 152 4.53 -14.14 -3.00
N THR A 153 4.34 -13.38 -4.07
CA THR A 153 5.33 -13.29 -5.17
C THR A 153 6.50 -12.39 -4.77
N ALA A 154 6.27 -11.44 -3.87
CA ALA A 154 7.28 -10.56 -3.33
C ALA A 154 6.95 -10.15 -1.88
N ASN A 155 8.01 -9.98 -1.08
CA ASN A 155 7.97 -9.52 0.29
C ASN A 155 9.11 -8.50 0.51
N TRP A 156 8.76 -7.27 0.85
CA TRP A 156 9.73 -6.21 1.15
C TRP A 156 9.78 -5.88 2.63
N LEU A 157 10.95 -5.40 3.07
CA LEU A 157 11.00 -4.59 4.28
C LEU A 157 10.42 -3.21 3.95
N TRP A 158 9.45 -2.74 4.75
CA TRP A 158 8.77 -1.46 4.51
C TRP A 158 9.78 -0.31 4.40
N LYS A 159 10.76 -0.26 5.30
CA LYS A 159 11.81 0.76 5.31
C LYS A 159 12.69 0.73 4.05
N THR A 160 12.86 -0.42 3.40
CA THR A 160 13.69 -0.51 2.18
C THR A 160 12.97 0.07 0.97
N ILE A 161 11.64 -0.07 0.88
CA ILE A 161 10.83 0.58 -0.17
C ILE A 161 11.05 2.10 -0.15
N LEU A 162 11.10 2.70 1.04
CA LEU A 162 11.24 4.14 1.21
C LEU A 162 12.68 4.66 1.00
N THR A 163 13.69 3.80 0.93
CA THR A 163 15.10 4.22 0.79
C THR A 163 15.62 4.12 -0.64
N ASP A 164 15.14 3.15 -1.42
CA ASP A 164 15.61 2.91 -2.81
C ASP A 164 15.31 4.08 -3.76
N ASP A 165 14.25 4.85 -3.50
CA ASP A 165 13.86 5.99 -4.33
C ASP A 165 14.87 7.17 -4.28
N GLN A 166 15.76 7.21 -3.28
CA GLN A 166 16.77 8.28 -3.15
C GLN A 166 17.76 8.31 -4.34
N GLN A 167 18.01 7.17 -5.01
CA GLN A 167 18.97 7.11 -6.13
C GLN A 167 18.35 7.53 -7.47
N GLU A 168 17.07 7.20 -7.72
CA GLU A 168 16.38 7.53 -8.97
C GLU A 168 15.97 9.01 -9.03
N THR A 169 15.71 9.61 -7.85
CA THR A 169 15.34 11.03 -7.71
C THR A 169 16.42 11.99 -8.25
N ARG A 170 17.72 11.66 -8.16
CA ARG A 170 18.78 12.50 -8.76
C ARG A 170 18.68 12.62 -10.28
N ARG A 171 18.02 11.68 -10.97
CA ARG A 171 17.84 11.70 -12.43
C ARG A 171 16.50 12.30 -12.86
N SER A 172 15.46 12.19 -12.03
CA SER A 172 14.09 12.62 -12.35
C SER A 172 13.80 14.11 -12.12
N VAL A 173 14.51 14.77 -11.19
CA VAL A 173 14.30 16.20 -10.83
C VAL A 173 14.47 17.18 -12.02
N LEU A 174 15.05 16.75 -13.14
CA LEU A 174 15.18 17.57 -14.36
C LEU A 174 13.97 17.54 -15.30
N GLN A 175 12.93 16.72 -15.07
CA GLN A 175 11.85 16.58 -16.06
C GLN A 175 10.44 16.48 -15.46
N LYS A 176 9.78 17.65 -15.47
CA LYS A 176 8.32 17.93 -15.43
C LYS A 176 7.66 18.08 -14.04
N CYS A 177 7.45 19.34 -13.66
CA CYS A 177 6.31 19.76 -12.84
C CYS A 177 5.17 20.18 -13.77
N SER A 178 4.18 19.31 -13.96
CA SER A 178 2.84 19.68 -14.42
C SER A 178 1.90 18.49 -14.21
N GLN A 179 1.52 18.27 -12.96
CA GLN A 179 0.30 17.53 -12.63
C GLN A 179 -0.49 18.40 -11.65
N SER A 180 -1.62 18.95 -12.11
CA SER A 180 -2.65 19.46 -11.23
C SER A 180 -3.34 18.25 -10.58
N GLY A 181 -2.74 17.71 -9.53
CA GLY A 181 -3.34 16.64 -8.77
C GLY A 181 -4.47 17.19 -7.90
N GLU A 182 -5.70 16.75 -8.13
CA GLU A 182 -6.76 16.89 -7.12
C GLU A 182 -6.30 16.20 -5.83
N SER A 183 -6.41 16.90 -4.70
CA SER A 183 -6.03 16.37 -3.38
C SER A 183 -6.91 15.16 -3.04
N ALA A 184 -6.31 14.05 -2.61
CA ALA A 184 -7.08 12.87 -2.20
C ALA A 184 -7.83 13.12 -0.87
N SER A 185 -9.00 12.51 -0.72
CA SER A 185 -9.86 12.68 0.44
C SER A 185 -9.35 11.97 1.71
N LEU A 186 -9.66 12.55 2.87
CA LEU A 186 -9.56 11.91 4.18
C LEU A 186 -10.96 11.45 4.61
N PHE A 187 -11.08 10.21 5.09
CA PHE A 187 -12.36 9.64 5.51
C PHE A 187 -12.32 9.22 6.98
N CYS A 188 -13.35 9.55 7.76
CA CYS A 188 -13.53 9.07 9.13
C CYS A 188 -14.72 8.12 9.22
N GLU A 189 -14.46 6.87 9.58
CA GLU A 189 -15.52 5.87 9.67
C GLU A 189 -16.49 6.15 10.82
N SER A 190 -15.98 6.53 12.00
CA SER A 190 -16.80 6.68 13.21
C SER A 190 -17.92 7.71 13.06
N CYS A 191 -17.67 8.79 12.31
CA CYS A 191 -18.66 9.84 12.05
C CYS A 191 -19.13 9.90 10.59
N ARG A 192 -18.64 9.00 9.72
CA ARG A 192 -18.91 8.97 8.26
C ARG A 192 -18.64 10.32 7.56
N PHE A 193 -17.58 11.00 7.98
CA PHE A 193 -17.20 12.30 7.46
C PHE A 193 -16.08 12.17 6.42
N THR A 194 -16.21 12.87 5.29
CA THR A 194 -15.19 12.94 4.25
C THR A 194 -14.70 14.38 4.12
N ALA A 195 -13.40 14.60 4.29
CA ALA A 195 -12.76 15.89 4.06
C ALA A 195 -11.94 15.87 2.76
N SER A 196 -12.04 16.93 1.98
CA SER A 196 -11.18 17.18 0.80
C SER A 196 -9.81 17.79 1.16
N SER A 197 -9.59 18.15 2.43
CA SER A 197 -8.33 18.71 2.91
C SER A 197 -8.11 18.41 4.39
N VAL A 198 -6.85 18.44 4.85
CA VAL A 198 -6.47 18.17 6.24
C VAL A 198 -7.07 19.20 7.21
N THR A 199 -7.14 20.48 6.82
CA THR A 199 -7.67 21.56 7.66
C THR A 199 -9.13 21.36 8.04
N ASN A 200 -9.87 20.57 7.28
CA ASN A 200 -11.28 20.27 7.55
C ASN A 200 -11.45 18.98 8.38
N PHE A 201 -10.37 18.26 8.71
CA PHE A 201 -10.39 16.95 9.38
C PHE A 201 -9.83 16.99 10.81
N THR A 202 -9.15 18.07 11.20
CA THR A 202 -8.71 18.39 12.58
C THR A 202 -9.77 19.20 13.32
#